data_AF-A0A7S4DLZ9-F1
#
_entry.id   AF-A0A7S4DLZ9-F1
#
_cell.length_a   1.000
_cell.length_b   1.000
_cell.length_c   1.000
_cell.angle_alpha   90.00
_cell.angle_beta   90.00
_cell.angle_gamma   90.00
#
_symmetry.space_group_name_H-M   'P 1'
#
loop_
_entity.id
_entity.type
_entity.pdbx_description
1 polymer ?
#
loop_
_entity_poly.entity_id
_entity_poly.type
_entity_poly.pdbx_seq_one_letter_code
_entity_poly.pdbx_strand_id
1 'polypeptide(L)'
;MVSSLRKFRGTENKRWSMQQHENFTKKLRKNMVADYKHWAVILNIQQYYVGRTLVWAKRYEAHSEFDLTDEEIEEVLRIKRDVKAALDATLKPDMINTAFLGNEVDHCHCHIIPRYHQVRKVLAGGDVFQDQFFGKHWYQDSAKYFKTRQRPFEGVKAILTTAIANVRKQRKRPLTTPKFTSAAIEVVRNDAQALVQVIDLKSVKETKEDTQKPKHCPTQELIESIAHVDKAKLHHVEKTKNTHESVSPRTKLLGAIQNPSKPALRNVHNDLARAEELTTRATTAAFKQERKQAETEKEVYEDEHPELDTKDKPTAF
;
A
#
# COMPACT_ATOMS: atom_id res chain seq x y z
N MET A 1 2.46 -15.93 31.66
CA MET A 1 3.24 -15.08 30.73
C MET A 1 2.99 -13.59 30.93
N VAL A 2 1.77 -13.12 31.21
CA VAL A 2 1.48 -11.67 31.39
C VAL A 2 2.17 -11.04 32.61
N SER A 3 2.36 -11.78 33.71
CA SER A 3 3.06 -11.23 34.90
C SER A 3 4.57 -11.04 34.70
N SER A 4 5.18 -11.71 33.71
CA SER A 4 6.60 -11.48 33.39
C SER A 4 6.83 -10.25 32.51
N LEU A 5 5.77 -9.69 31.89
CA LEU A 5 5.86 -8.45 31.11
C LEU A 5 5.80 -7.21 32.01
N ARG A 6 5.03 -7.27 33.13
CA ARG A 6 4.94 -6.14 34.07
C ARG A 6 6.17 -5.95 34.98
N LYS A 7 6.96 -7.00 35.22
CA LYS A 7 8.14 -6.91 36.10
C LYS A 7 9.34 -6.17 35.48
N PHE A 8 9.26 -5.77 34.21
CA PHE A 8 10.32 -5.00 33.54
C PHE A 8 10.15 -3.47 33.65
N ARG A 9 9.18 -2.97 34.43
CA ARG A 9 9.03 -1.53 34.76
C ARG A 9 10.07 -1.06 35.78
N GLY A 10 11.36 -1.28 35.49
CA GLY A 10 12.45 -0.55 36.14
C GLY A 10 12.57 0.83 35.51
N THR A 11 12.74 1.86 36.31
CA THR A 11 12.77 3.30 35.97
C THR A 11 13.99 3.74 35.14
N GLU A 12 14.62 2.83 34.41
CA GLU A 12 15.71 3.14 33.51
C GLU A 12 15.33 2.64 32.12
N ASN A 13 15.33 3.53 31.14
CA ASN A 13 15.26 3.23 29.69
C ASN A 13 16.50 2.42 29.27
N LYS A 14 16.64 1.20 29.80
CA LYS A 14 17.70 0.29 29.42
C LYS A 14 17.24 -0.49 28.20
N ARG A 15 17.83 -0.13 27.06
CA ARG A 15 17.84 -0.94 25.84
C ARG A 15 18.09 -2.39 26.22
N TRP A 16 17.30 -3.29 25.65
CA TRP A 16 17.44 -4.71 25.94
C TRP A 16 18.83 -5.18 25.57
N SER A 17 19.42 -6.07 26.37
CA SER A 17 20.62 -6.79 25.97
C SER A 17 20.30 -7.81 24.87
N MET A 18 21.31 -8.19 24.09
CA MET A 18 21.19 -9.25 23.08
C MET A 18 20.61 -10.54 23.67
N GLN A 19 21.02 -10.90 24.89
CA GLN A 19 20.49 -12.08 25.57
C GLN A 19 19.00 -11.95 25.93
N GLN A 20 18.54 -10.76 26.34
CA GLN A 20 17.12 -10.50 26.60
C GLN A 20 16.30 -10.58 25.31
N HIS A 21 16.80 -9.98 24.24
CA HIS A 21 16.20 -10.05 22.91
C HIS A 21 16.07 -11.48 22.40
N GLU A 22 17.14 -12.27 22.46
CA GLU A 22 17.12 -13.67 22.00
C GLU A 22 16.12 -14.49 22.79
N ASN A 23 16.10 -14.33 24.11
CA ASN A 23 15.16 -15.03 24.99
C ASN A 23 13.71 -14.66 24.68
N PHE A 24 13.44 -13.38 24.39
CA PHE A 24 12.12 -12.92 24.00
C PHE A 24 11.72 -13.43 22.61
N THR A 25 12.61 -13.30 21.63
CA THR A 25 12.43 -13.80 20.25
C THR A 25 12.15 -15.31 20.26
N LYS A 26 12.89 -16.09 21.06
CA LYS A 26 12.66 -17.54 21.24
C LYS A 26 11.27 -17.84 21.79
N LYS A 27 10.78 -17.03 22.74
CA LYS A 27 9.40 -17.17 23.27
C LYS A 27 8.36 -16.83 22.21
N LEU A 28 8.55 -15.75 21.46
CA LEU A 28 7.63 -15.33 20.41
C LEU A 28 7.51 -16.38 19.30
N ARG A 29 8.63 -17.02 18.91
CA ARG A 29 8.66 -18.05 17.86
C ARG A 29 7.72 -19.24 18.11
N LYS A 30 7.30 -19.48 19.35
CA LYS A 30 6.25 -20.47 19.65
C LYS A 30 4.94 -20.21 18.90
N ASN A 31 4.66 -18.95 18.54
CA ASN A 31 3.48 -18.54 17.78
C ASN A 31 3.80 -18.09 16.35
N MET A 32 4.98 -18.46 15.83
CA MET A 32 5.34 -18.15 14.45
C MET A 32 4.38 -18.83 13.46
N VAL A 33 3.95 -18.07 12.46
CA VAL A 33 3.08 -18.53 11.36
C VAL A 33 3.81 -18.53 10.01
N ALA A 34 4.86 -17.74 9.86
CA ALA A 34 5.72 -17.78 8.70
C ALA A 34 7.11 -17.24 9.01
N ASP A 35 8.11 -17.81 8.34
CA ASP A 35 9.50 -17.35 8.40
C ASP A 35 9.94 -16.79 7.04
N TYR A 36 10.64 -15.66 7.08
CA TYR A 36 11.20 -14.91 5.95
C TYR A 36 12.70 -14.68 6.16
N LYS A 37 13.41 -14.08 5.20
CA LYS A 37 14.87 -13.94 5.30
C LYS A 37 15.28 -13.06 6.49
N HIS A 38 14.67 -11.88 6.58
CA HIS A 38 14.96 -10.84 7.58
C HIS A 38 13.90 -10.73 8.68
N TRP A 39 12.74 -11.37 8.49
CA TRP A 39 11.59 -11.20 9.37
C TRP A 39 10.96 -12.53 9.80
N ALA A 40 10.32 -12.54 10.96
CA ALA A 40 9.42 -13.61 11.39
C ALA A 40 8.00 -13.05 11.53
N VAL A 41 7.00 -13.75 11.01
CA VAL A 41 5.58 -13.41 11.21
C VAL A 41 5.04 -14.26 12.34
N ILE A 42 4.53 -13.60 13.38
CA ILE A 42 4.17 -14.21 14.65
C ILE A 42 2.73 -13.84 14.97
N LEU A 43 1.89 -14.83 15.29
CA LEU A 43 0.56 -14.57 15.81
C LEU A 43 0.68 -13.96 17.21
N ASN A 44 0.08 -12.79 17.43
CA ASN A 44 0.16 -12.14 18.72
C ASN A 44 -0.56 -13.01 19.78
N ILE A 45 0.00 -13.16 20.98
CA ILE A 45 -0.67 -13.89 22.07
C ILE A 45 -1.96 -13.16 22.48
N GLN A 46 -1.95 -11.83 22.44
CA GLN A 46 -3.09 -11.00 22.73
C GLN A 46 -3.92 -10.80 21.46
N GLN A 47 -4.85 -11.71 21.23
CA GLN A 47 -5.81 -11.66 20.13
C GLN A 47 -7.01 -10.74 20.46
N TYR A 48 -6.74 -9.50 20.89
CA TYR A 48 -7.80 -8.49 21.01
C TYR A 48 -8.48 -8.23 19.68
N TYR A 49 -7.73 -8.39 18.58
CA TYR A 49 -8.26 -8.44 17.24
C TYR A 49 -7.85 -9.79 16.67
N VAL A 50 -8.84 -10.61 16.31
CA VAL A 50 -8.60 -11.95 15.78
C VAL A 50 -7.76 -11.86 14.51
N GLY A 51 -6.67 -12.60 14.46
CA GLY A 51 -5.72 -12.57 13.35
C GLY A 51 -4.64 -11.51 13.48
N ARG A 52 -4.56 -10.79 14.61
CA ARG A 52 -3.48 -9.83 14.86
C ARG A 52 -2.12 -10.51 14.83
N THR A 53 -1.23 -10.05 13.96
CA THR A 53 0.14 -10.56 13.83
C THR A 53 1.19 -9.49 14.11
N LEU A 54 2.39 -9.95 14.43
CA LEU A 54 3.62 -9.16 14.53
C LEU A 54 4.55 -9.60 13.39
N VAL A 55 5.13 -8.66 12.67
CA VAL A 55 6.25 -8.89 11.77
C VAL A 55 7.50 -8.42 12.50
N TRP A 56 8.30 -9.37 12.99
CA TRP A 56 9.39 -9.15 13.94
C TRP A 56 10.75 -9.22 13.22
N ALA A 57 11.56 -8.17 13.33
CA ALA A 57 12.88 -8.14 12.71
C ALA A 57 13.80 -9.21 13.34
N LYS A 58 14.54 -9.95 12.52
CA LYS A 58 15.47 -10.98 13.01
C LYS A 58 16.80 -10.39 13.48
N ARG A 59 17.27 -9.35 12.80
CA ARG A 59 18.51 -8.64 13.13
C ARG A 59 18.30 -7.88 14.43
N TYR A 60 19.19 -8.08 15.40
CA TYR A 60 19.07 -7.52 16.76
C TYR A 60 19.15 -5.99 16.76
N GLU A 61 19.98 -5.43 15.89
CA GLU A 61 20.28 -3.99 15.82
C GLU A 61 19.16 -3.16 15.16
N ALA A 62 18.09 -3.80 14.69
CA ALA A 62 16.92 -3.10 14.14
C ALA A 62 15.98 -2.73 15.30
N HIS A 63 16.09 -1.51 15.84
CA HIS A 63 15.28 -1.06 16.98
C HIS A 63 14.00 -0.36 16.54
N SER A 64 14.05 0.30 15.39
CA SER A 64 12.94 1.02 14.77
C SER A 64 12.88 0.76 13.26
N GLU A 65 11.84 1.26 12.61
CA GLU A 65 11.73 1.27 11.16
C GLU A 65 12.83 2.10 10.47
N PHE A 66 13.44 3.05 11.18
CA PHE A 66 14.51 3.90 10.66
C PHE A 66 15.87 3.18 10.58
N ASP A 67 16.01 2.05 11.28
CA ASP A 67 17.25 1.26 11.28
C ASP A 67 17.26 0.20 10.16
N LEU A 68 16.17 0.05 9.40
CA LEU A 68 15.99 -1.01 8.42
C LEU A 68 16.81 -0.79 7.16
N THR A 69 17.38 -1.86 6.61
CA THR A 69 18.00 -1.80 5.27
C THR A 69 16.94 -1.81 4.17
N ASP A 70 17.32 -1.44 2.95
CA ASP A 70 16.42 -1.45 1.79
C ASP A 70 15.79 -2.84 1.55
N GLU A 71 16.56 -3.91 1.73
CA GLU A 71 16.06 -5.29 1.60
C GLU A 71 15.07 -5.66 2.71
N GLU A 72 15.28 -5.15 3.92
CA GLU A 72 14.39 -5.35 5.06
C GLU A 72 13.06 -4.60 4.84
N ILE A 73 13.11 -3.36 4.34
CA ILE A 73 11.95 -2.55 3.98
C ILE A 73 11.16 -3.22 2.84
N GLU A 74 11.83 -3.65 1.77
CA GLU A 74 11.17 -4.32 0.66
C GLU A 74 10.50 -5.63 1.12
N GLU A 75 11.19 -6.41 1.96
CA GLU A 75 10.64 -7.65 2.48
C GLU A 75 9.46 -7.42 3.44
N VAL A 76 9.49 -6.40 4.30
CA VAL A 76 8.36 -6.14 5.22
C VAL A 76 7.12 -5.70 4.45
N LEU A 77 7.26 -4.88 3.40
CA LEU A 77 6.14 -4.50 2.54
C LEU A 77 5.54 -5.72 1.83
N ARG A 78 6.39 -6.63 1.36
CA ARG A 78 5.97 -7.90 0.76
C ARG A 78 5.24 -8.79 1.76
N ILE A 79 5.73 -8.89 2.98
CA ILE A 79 5.08 -9.64 4.06
C ILE A 79 3.70 -9.05 4.39
N LYS A 80 3.58 -7.72 4.47
CA LYS A 80 2.28 -7.07 4.71
C LYS A 80 1.24 -7.46 3.66
N ARG A 81 1.63 -7.55 2.37
CA ARG A 81 0.76 -8.03 1.29
C ARG A 81 0.40 -9.50 1.44
N ASP A 82 1.39 -10.35 1.75
CA ASP A 82 1.17 -11.79 1.92
C ASP A 82 0.22 -12.08 3.10
N VAL A 83 0.41 -11.38 4.22
CA VAL A 83 -0.47 -11.48 5.41
C VAL A 83 -1.86 -10.93 5.12
N LYS A 84 -1.98 -9.79 4.43
CA LYS A 84 -3.29 -9.25 4.02
C LYS A 84 -4.06 -10.26 3.16
N ALA A 85 -3.42 -10.80 2.12
CA ALA A 85 -4.07 -11.77 1.24
C ALA A 85 -4.53 -13.03 2.00
N ALA A 86 -3.71 -13.50 2.95
CA ALA A 86 -4.09 -14.61 3.82
C ALA A 86 -5.30 -14.26 4.70
N LEU A 87 -5.30 -13.07 5.32
CA LEU A 87 -6.41 -12.59 6.16
C LEU A 87 -7.70 -12.43 5.35
N ASP A 88 -7.63 -11.86 4.14
CA ASP A 88 -8.77 -11.69 3.25
C ASP A 88 -9.37 -13.05 2.87
N ALA A 89 -8.53 -14.06 2.62
CA ALA A 89 -8.97 -15.41 2.27
C ALA A 89 -9.61 -16.16 3.44
N THR A 90 -9.20 -15.88 4.68
CA THR A 90 -9.60 -16.70 5.84
C THR A 90 -10.54 -16.00 6.81
N LEU A 91 -10.20 -14.79 7.24
CA LEU A 91 -10.91 -14.07 8.30
C LEU A 91 -11.78 -12.93 7.76
N LYS A 92 -11.54 -12.49 6.52
CA LYS A 92 -12.30 -11.45 5.83
C LYS A 92 -12.48 -10.19 6.68
N PRO A 93 -11.37 -9.55 7.11
CA PRO A 93 -11.46 -8.27 7.80
C PRO A 93 -11.99 -7.20 6.85
N ASP A 94 -12.72 -6.23 7.41
CA ASP A 94 -13.23 -5.09 6.65
C ASP A 94 -12.13 -4.04 6.43
N MET A 95 -11.12 -4.01 7.31
CA MET A 95 -9.98 -3.11 7.22
C MET A 95 -8.73 -3.72 7.86
N ILE A 96 -7.55 -3.33 7.38
CA ILE A 96 -6.26 -3.66 8.00
C ILE A 96 -5.61 -2.37 8.48
N ASN A 97 -5.22 -2.33 9.75
CA ASN A 97 -4.32 -1.29 10.27
C ASN A 97 -2.92 -1.85 10.44
N THR A 98 -1.91 -1.01 10.27
CA THR A 98 -0.51 -1.39 10.49
C THR A 98 0.21 -0.33 11.28
N ALA A 99 1.06 -0.72 12.22
CA ALA A 99 1.80 0.22 13.06
C ALA A 99 3.19 -0.32 13.40
N PHE A 100 4.21 0.51 13.26
CA PHE A 100 5.51 0.33 13.90
C PHE A 100 5.51 1.18 15.16
N LEU A 101 5.68 0.54 16.31
CA LEU A 101 5.73 1.17 17.61
C LEU A 101 6.90 0.56 18.37
N GLY A 102 7.49 1.31 19.30
CA GLY A 102 8.63 0.84 20.11
C GLY A 102 8.47 1.08 21.61
N ASN A 103 7.28 1.48 22.06
CA ASN A 103 7.09 2.05 23.40
C ASN A 103 7.39 1.07 24.55
N GLU A 104 6.97 -0.20 24.44
CA GLU A 104 7.20 -1.21 25.48
C GLU A 104 8.38 -2.14 25.18
N VAL A 105 8.71 -2.29 23.90
CA VAL A 105 9.72 -3.22 23.41
C VAL A 105 10.55 -2.48 22.37
N ASP A 106 11.79 -2.16 22.74
CA ASP A 106 12.76 -1.42 21.93
C ASP A 106 13.42 -2.32 20.88
N HIS A 107 12.59 -2.86 19.99
CA HIS A 107 12.97 -3.72 18.88
C HIS A 107 12.00 -3.54 17.72
N CYS A 108 12.50 -3.50 16.49
CA CYS A 108 11.67 -3.21 15.33
C CYS A 108 10.66 -4.32 15.06
N HIS A 109 9.38 -3.96 15.11
CA HIS A 109 8.29 -4.85 14.75
C HIS A 109 7.08 -4.09 14.19
N CYS A 110 6.46 -4.66 13.17
CA CYS A 110 5.22 -4.16 12.61
C CYS A 110 4.03 -4.93 13.18
N HIS A 111 3.06 -4.24 13.76
CA HIS A 111 1.74 -4.80 14.01
C HIS A 111 0.93 -4.82 12.71
N ILE A 112 0.26 -5.94 12.44
CA ILE A 112 -0.80 -6.03 11.43
C ILE A 112 -2.09 -6.39 12.17
N ILE A 113 -3.08 -5.51 12.07
CA ILE A 113 -4.27 -5.50 12.92
C ILE A 113 -5.52 -5.55 12.02
N PRO A 114 -6.12 -6.74 11.83
CA PRO A 114 -7.39 -6.86 11.13
C PRO A 114 -8.54 -6.29 11.97
N ARG A 115 -9.44 -5.54 11.32
CA ARG A 115 -10.58 -4.85 11.92
C ARG A 115 -11.88 -5.35 11.31
N TYR A 116 -12.94 -5.38 12.11
CA TYR A 116 -14.20 -6.05 11.73
C TYR A 116 -15.42 -5.21 12.10
N HIS A 117 -16.14 -4.68 11.13
CA HIS A 117 -17.37 -3.92 11.36
C HIS A 117 -18.48 -4.81 11.91
N GLN A 118 -18.55 -6.06 11.43
CA GLN A 118 -19.57 -7.03 11.85
C GLN A 118 -18.99 -8.16 12.69
N VAL A 119 -19.85 -8.84 13.46
CA VAL A 119 -19.50 -10.04 14.23
C VAL A 119 -18.94 -11.12 13.29
N ARG A 120 -17.84 -11.76 13.69
CA ARG A 120 -17.22 -12.88 12.99
C ARG A 120 -17.42 -14.17 13.75
N LYS A 121 -17.86 -15.22 13.06
CA LYS A 121 -17.75 -16.60 13.56
C LYS A 121 -16.34 -17.07 13.25
N VAL A 122 -15.50 -17.11 14.27
CA VAL A 122 -14.04 -17.10 14.08
C VAL A 122 -13.49 -18.49 13.78
N LEU A 123 -14.17 -19.53 14.26
CA LEU A 123 -13.67 -20.90 14.23
C LEU A 123 -14.79 -21.92 14.11
N ALA A 124 -14.42 -23.13 13.69
CA ALA A 124 -15.29 -24.30 13.61
C ALA A 124 -15.97 -24.68 14.94
N GLY A 125 -15.45 -24.20 16.08
CA GLY A 125 -16.05 -24.40 17.41
C GLY A 125 -17.20 -23.46 17.76
N GLY A 126 -17.62 -22.57 16.86
CA GLY A 126 -18.76 -21.66 17.09
C GLY A 126 -18.43 -20.37 17.84
N ASP A 127 -17.16 -20.13 18.18
CA ASP A 127 -16.73 -18.90 18.84
C ASP A 127 -17.04 -17.67 17.98
N VAL A 128 -17.61 -16.65 18.61
CA VAL A 128 -17.94 -15.36 18.00
C VAL A 128 -16.97 -14.27 18.47
N PHE A 129 -16.61 -13.39 17.55
CA PHE A 129 -15.80 -12.21 17.81
C PHE A 129 -16.50 -10.95 17.33
N GLN A 130 -16.46 -9.92 18.17
CA GLN A 130 -16.94 -8.59 17.84
C GLN A 130 -15.85 -7.57 18.12
N ASP A 131 -15.50 -6.78 17.11
CA ASP A 131 -14.66 -5.59 17.29
C ASP A 131 -15.56 -4.42 17.72
N GLN A 132 -15.68 -4.25 19.03
CA GLN A 132 -16.49 -3.21 19.65
C GLN A 132 -15.93 -1.79 19.43
N PHE A 133 -14.73 -1.68 18.85
CA PHE A 133 -14.03 -0.41 18.64
C PHE A 133 -13.73 -0.18 17.16
N PHE A 134 -14.45 -0.83 16.24
CA PHE A 134 -14.29 -0.60 14.81
C PHE A 134 -14.35 0.91 14.49
N GLY A 135 -13.42 1.41 13.68
CA GLY A 135 -13.27 2.83 13.38
C GLY A 135 -12.60 3.69 14.47
N LYS A 136 -12.38 3.16 15.68
CA LYS A 136 -11.67 3.86 16.78
C LYS A 136 -10.24 3.34 16.92
N HIS A 137 -9.31 4.27 17.19
CA HIS A 137 -7.87 3.95 17.28
C HIS A 137 -7.41 3.66 18.73
N TRP A 138 -8.02 4.27 19.76
CA TRP A 138 -7.39 4.33 21.10
C TRP A 138 -8.27 4.07 22.33
N TYR A 139 -9.55 3.73 22.20
CA TYR A 139 -10.39 3.54 23.40
C TYR A 139 -10.21 2.12 23.97
N GLN A 140 -9.46 2.00 25.06
CA GLN A 140 -9.41 0.80 25.89
C GLN A 140 -9.68 1.19 27.34
N ASP A 141 -10.95 1.13 27.76
CA ASP A 141 -11.24 1.01 29.18
C ASP A 141 -10.77 -0.38 29.63
N SER A 142 -9.49 -0.46 30.00
CA SER A 142 -8.73 -1.69 29.94
C SER A 142 -9.15 -2.72 31.00
N ALA A 143 -9.75 -2.32 32.12
CA ALA A 143 -9.97 -3.20 33.28
C ALA A 143 -11.06 -4.27 33.06
N LYS A 144 -12.17 -3.95 32.40
CA LYS A 144 -13.26 -4.91 32.12
C LYS A 144 -12.93 -5.88 30.98
N TYR A 145 -12.04 -5.51 30.06
CA TYR A 145 -11.84 -6.20 28.78
C TYR A 145 -10.71 -7.24 28.80
N PHE A 146 -9.78 -7.18 29.76
CA PHE A 146 -8.68 -8.16 29.86
C PHE A 146 -9.17 -9.59 30.15
N LYS A 147 -10.30 -9.77 30.84
CA LYS A 147 -10.77 -11.10 31.28
C LYS A 147 -11.41 -11.93 30.16
N THR A 148 -11.94 -11.31 29.11
CA THR A 148 -12.73 -12.01 28.07
C THR A 148 -11.91 -12.42 26.84
N ARG A 149 -10.68 -11.91 26.65
CA ARG A 149 -9.91 -12.05 25.39
C ARG A 149 -8.57 -12.77 25.50
N GLN A 150 -8.29 -13.46 26.61
CA GLN A 150 -7.08 -14.30 26.76
C GLN A 150 -7.22 -15.70 26.16
N ARG A 151 -8.32 -16.03 25.48
CA ARG A 151 -8.42 -17.32 24.80
C ARG A 151 -7.51 -17.28 23.57
N PRO A 152 -6.48 -18.13 23.49
CA PRO A 152 -5.88 -18.40 22.19
C PRO A 152 -7.00 -18.92 21.31
N PHE A 153 -7.30 -18.22 20.21
CA PHE A 153 -8.25 -18.73 19.22
C PHE A 153 -7.61 -19.97 18.59
N GLU A 154 -7.94 -21.14 19.15
CA GLU A 154 -7.42 -22.43 18.72
C GLU A 154 -7.70 -22.60 17.23
N GLY A 155 -6.64 -22.77 16.43
CA GLY A 155 -6.76 -22.91 14.98
C GLY A 155 -6.49 -21.65 14.16
N VAL A 156 -6.58 -20.43 14.70
CA VAL A 156 -6.21 -19.20 13.92
C VAL A 156 -4.76 -19.27 13.47
N LYS A 157 -3.86 -19.75 14.34
CA LYS A 157 -2.46 -19.98 13.98
C LYS A 157 -2.33 -20.94 12.80
N ALA A 158 -3.03 -22.08 12.82
CA ALA A 158 -2.96 -23.09 11.76
C ALA A 158 -3.55 -22.58 10.43
N ILE A 159 -4.68 -21.87 10.51
CA ILE A 159 -5.34 -21.23 9.36
C ILE A 159 -4.40 -20.23 8.69
N LEU A 160 -3.82 -19.30 9.47
CA LEU A 160 -2.92 -18.28 8.91
C LEU A 160 -1.61 -18.86 8.40
N THR A 161 -1.00 -19.83 9.10
CA THR A 161 0.18 -20.54 8.61
C THR A 161 -0.08 -21.15 7.23
N THR A 162 -1.21 -21.85 7.09
CA THR A 162 -1.60 -22.51 5.83
C THR A 162 -1.88 -21.49 4.73
N ALA A 163 -2.65 -20.45 5.04
CA ALA A 163 -3.03 -19.42 4.08
C ALA A 163 -1.80 -18.62 3.58
N ILE A 164 -0.90 -18.18 4.46
CA ILE A 164 0.33 -17.48 4.07
C ILE A 164 1.21 -18.39 3.20
N ALA A 165 1.34 -19.68 3.54
CA ALA A 165 2.07 -20.63 2.72
C ALA A 165 1.48 -20.77 1.31
N ASN A 166 0.14 -20.79 1.20
CA ASN A 166 -0.55 -20.87 -0.09
C ASN A 166 -0.34 -19.61 -0.93
N VAL A 167 -0.47 -18.41 -0.34
CA VAL A 167 -0.18 -17.13 -1.01
C VAL A 167 1.24 -17.12 -1.57
N ARG A 168 2.23 -17.52 -0.76
CA ARG A 168 3.63 -17.59 -1.19
C ARG A 168 3.85 -18.58 -2.33
N LYS A 169 3.18 -19.74 -2.30
CA LYS A 169 3.24 -20.75 -3.38
C LYS A 169 2.66 -20.21 -4.68
N GLN A 170 1.54 -19.50 -4.62
CA GLN A 170 0.91 -18.90 -5.80
C GLN A 170 1.81 -17.85 -6.45
N ARG A 171 2.51 -17.02 -5.66
CA ARG A 171 3.42 -16.00 -6.19
C ARG A 171 4.71 -16.57 -6.81
N LYS A 172 5.17 -17.73 -6.33
CA LYS A 172 6.34 -18.42 -6.92
C LYS A 172 6.04 -19.04 -8.28
N ARG A 173 4.76 -19.23 -8.62
CA ARG A 173 4.42 -19.62 -9.99
C ARG A 173 4.83 -18.45 -10.88
N PRO A 174 5.54 -18.70 -11.99
CA PRO A 174 5.72 -17.66 -12.99
C PRO A 174 4.34 -17.07 -13.25
N LEU A 175 4.24 -15.73 -13.25
CA LEU A 175 3.11 -15.10 -13.91
C LEU A 175 3.14 -15.69 -15.32
N THR A 176 2.24 -16.62 -15.61
CA THR A 176 1.93 -16.96 -16.97
C THR A 176 1.50 -15.63 -17.53
N THR A 177 2.36 -14.99 -18.31
CA THR A 177 1.98 -13.80 -19.04
C THR A 177 0.67 -14.18 -19.68
N PRO A 178 -0.44 -13.45 -19.40
CA PRO A 178 -1.64 -13.67 -20.16
C PRO A 178 -1.17 -13.59 -21.60
N LYS A 179 -1.32 -14.67 -22.36
CA LYS A 179 -1.17 -14.57 -23.80
C LYS A 179 -2.31 -13.65 -24.18
N PHE A 180 -2.03 -12.36 -24.25
CA PHE A 180 -2.95 -11.41 -24.84
C PHE A 180 -3.17 -11.95 -26.23
N THR A 181 -4.36 -12.49 -26.46
CA THR A 181 -4.75 -12.92 -27.78
C THR A 181 -4.68 -11.69 -28.68
N SER A 182 -4.39 -11.89 -29.96
CA SER A 182 -4.38 -10.78 -30.92
C SER A 182 -5.66 -9.92 -30.82
N ALA A 183 -6.79 -10.57 -30.52
CA ALA A 183 -8.07 -9.93 -30.25
C ALA A 183 -8.06 -8.97 -29.03
N ALA A 184 -7.45 -9.35 -27.90
CA ALA A 184 -7.38 -8.49 -26.72
C ALA A 184 -6.50 -7.25 -26.94
N ILE A 185 -5.42 -7.40 -27.71
CA ILE A 185 -4.55 -6.28 -28.12
C ILE A 185 -5.30 -5.34 -29.06
N GLU A 186 -6.10 -5.90 -29.96
CA GLU A 186 -6.89 -5.15 -30.94
C GLU A 186 -8.01 -4.34 -30.28
N VAL A 187 -8.69 -4.89 -29.26
CA VAL A 187 -9.68 -4.15 -28.46
C VAL A 187 -9.05 -2.95 -27.76
N VAL A 188 -7.93 -3.14 -27.05
CA VAL A 188 -7.23 -2.02 -26.37
C VAL A 188 -6.75 -0.96 -27.37
N ARG A 189 -6.30 -1.39 -28.56
CA ARG A 189 -5.91 -0.47 -29.63
C ARG A 189 -7.09 0.34 -30.16
N ASN A 190 -8.23 -0.30 -30.39
CA ASN A 190 -9.44 0.35 -30.90
C ASN A 190 -10.00 1.34 -29.89
N ASP A 191 -10.01 0.99 -28.60
CA ASP A 191 -10.44 1.88 -27.52
C ASP A 191 -9.52 3.10 -27.39
N ALA A 192 -8.21 2.90 -27.50
CA ALA A 192 -7.24 4.00 -27.50
C ALA A 192 -7.42 4.93 -28.72
N GLN A 193 -7.68 4.37 -29.91
CA GLN A 193 -7.95 5.16 -31.12
C GLN A 193 -9.26 5.96 -30.99
N ALA A 194 -10.32 5.35 -30.44
CA ALA A 194 -11.59 6.03 -30.19
C ALA A 194 -11.41 7.20 -29.21
N LEU A 195 -10.64 7.01 -28.14
CA LEU A 195 -10.30 8.08 -27.18
C LEU A 195 -9.58 9.26 -27.83
N VAL A 196 -8.61 8.99 -28.71
CA VAL A 196 -7.89 10.04 -29.45
C VAL A 196 -8.85 10.82 -30.36
N GLN A 197 -9.76 10.15 -31.06
CA GLN A 197 -10.76 10.81 -31.90
C GLN A 197 -11.73 11.69 -31.09
N VAL A 198 -12.15 11.24 -29.90
CA VAL A 198 -13.01 12.04 -29.02
C VAL A 198 -12.31 13.30 -28.51
N ILE A 199 -11.02 13.22 -28.21
CA ILE A 199 -10.21 14.37 -27.81
C ILE A 199 -10.10 15.39 -28.96
N ASP A 200 -9.82 14.90 -30.17
CA ASP A 200 -9.68 15.74 -31.37
C ASP A 200 -10.99 16.50 -31.69
N LEU A 201 -12.13 15.81 -31.63
CA LEU A 201 -13.45 16.42 -31.84
C LEU A 201 -13.83 17.47 -30.80
N LYS A 202 -13.36 17.32 -29.55
CA LYS A 202 -13.58 18.34 -28.50
C LYS A 202 -12.71 19.58 -28.74
N SER A 203 -11.44 19.41 -29.13
CA SER A 203 -10.57 20.56 -29.47
C SER A 203 -11.04 21.34 -30.71
N VAL A 204 -11.70 20.68 -31.65
CA VAL A 204 -12.28 21.33 -32.85
C VAL A 204 -13.59 22.07 -32.54
N LYS A 205 -14.33 21.68 -31.49
CA LYS A 205 -15.57 22.38 -31.10
C LYS A 205 -15.28 23.64 -30.27
N GLU A 206 -14.24 23.64 -29.45
CA GLU A 206 -13.85 24.81 -28.63
C GLU A 206 -13.22 25.95 -29.45
N THR A 207 -12.83 25.72 -30.70
CA THR A 207 -12.19 26.71 -31.59
C THR A 207 -13.15 27.42 -32.56
N LYS A 208 -14.46 27.13 -32.50
CA LYS A 208 -15.45 27.74 -33.42
C LYS A 208 -16.17 28.99 -32.90
N GLU A 209 -15.82 29.51 -31.72
CA GLU A 209 -16.46 30.70 -31.15
C GLU A 209 -15.60 31.98 -31.12
N ASP A 210 -14.39 31.99 -31.67
CA ASP A 210 -13.60 33.23 -31.73
C ASP A 210 -12.88 33.41 -33.08
N THR A 211 -13.43 34.29 -33.92
CA THR A 211 -12.82 34.68 -35.19
C THR A 211 -11.65 35.63 -34.98
N GLN A 212 -10.49 35.10 -34.57
CA GLN A 212 -9.19 35.72 -34.84
C GLN A 212 -8.17 34.65 -35.30
N LYS A 213 -7.42 34.99 -36.36
CA LYS A 213 -6.46 34.16 -37.12
C LYS A 213 -5.70 33.11 -36.28
N PRO A 214 -5.52 31.87 -36.78
CA PRO A 214 -4.85 30.83 -36.03
C PRO A 214 -3.34 31.10 -35.96
N LYS A 215 -2.81 31.24 -34.73
CA LYS A 215 -1.42 30.97 -34.42
C LYS A 215 -1.29 29.47 -34.16
N HIS A 216 -0.34 28.84 -34.85
CA HIS A 216 0.21 27.49 -34.68
C HIS A 216 -0.41 26.61 -33.57
N CYS A 217 -1.05 25.49 -33.95
CA CYS A 217 -1.63 24.51 -33.03
C CYS A 217 -0.54 23.54 -32.50
N PRO A 218 -0.21 23.53 -31.20
CA PRO A 218 0.81 22.66 -30.62
C PRO A 218 0.45 21.16 -30.66
N THR A 219 -0.84 20.84 -30.81
CA THR A 219 -1.36 19.48 -30.79
C THR A 219 -0.93 18.68 -32.02
N GLN A 220 -0.74 19.35 -33.16
CA GLN A 220 -0.36 18.70 -34.42
C GLN A 220 1.13 18.32 -34.45
N GLU A 221 2.01 19.15 -33.86
CA GLU A 221 3.42 18.79 -33.62
C GLU A 221 3.56 17.62 -32.63
N LEU A 222 2.70 17.55 -31.60
CA LEU A 222 2.71 16.44 -30.65
C LEU A 222 2.32 15.10 -31.32
N ILE A 223 1.29 15.12 -32.18
CA ILE A 223 0.84 13.96 -32.96
C ILE A 223 1.91 13.51 -33.95
N GLU A 224 2.55 14.46 -34.65
CA GLU A 224 3.64 14.15 -35.59
C GLU A 224 4.90 13.61 -34.87
N SER A 225 5.17 14.08 -33.65
CA SER A 225 6.27 13.57 -32.82
C SER A 225 6.01 12.15 -32.32
N ILE A 226 4.77 11.83 -31.91
CA ILE A 226 4.38 10.49 -31.45
C ILE A 226 4.40 9.50 -32.62
N ALA A 227 3.90 9.90 -33.80
CA ALA A 227 3.97 9.09 -35.01
C ALA A 227 5.41 8.82 -35.48
N HIS A 228 6.34 9.77 -35.29
CA HIS A 228 7.77 9.58 -35.59
C HIS A 228 8.45 8.62 -34.62
N VAL A 229 8.10 8.66 -33.32
CA VAL A 229 8.64 7.75 -32.29
C VAL A 229 8.22 6.29 -32.54
N ASP A 230 6.99 6.05 -33.00
CA ASP A 230 6.51 4.69 -33.31
C ASP A 230 7.10 4.13 -34.61
N LYS A 231 7.25 4.94 -35.66
CA LYS A 231 7.96 4.53 -36.89
C LYS A 231 9.43 4.18 -36.61
N ALA A 232 10.11 4.94 -35.74
CA ALA A 232 11.49 4.68 -35.35
C ALA A 232 11.65 3.37 -34.55
N LYS A 233 10.67 3.02 -33.71
CA LYS A 233 10.66 1.74 -32.98
C LYS A 233 10.37 0.54 -33.89
N LEU A 234 9.45 0.67 -34.85
CA LEU A 234 9.13 -0.39 -35.82
C LEU A 234 10.33 -0.72 -36.74
N HIS A 235 11.05 0.28 -37.23
CA HIS A 235 12.27 0.05 -38.02
C HIS A 235 13.41 -0.59 -37.22
N HIS A 236 13.45 -0.40 -35.89
CA HIS A 236 14.48 -0.99 -35.04
C HIS A 236 14.19 -2.46 -34.67
N VAL A 237 12.90 -2.83 -34.59
CA VAL A 237 12.45 -4.21 -34.36
C VAL A 237 12.62 -5.09 -35.62
N GLU A 238 12.51 -4.52 -36.82
CA GLU A 238 12.79 -5.28 -38.06
C GLU A 238 14.30 -5.45 -38.36
N LYS A 239 15.16 -4.52 -37.92
CA LYS A 239 16.61 -4.59 -38.13
C LYS A 239 17.38 -5.46 -37.12
N THR A 240 16.74 -5.96 -36.07
CA THR A 240 17.41 -6.75 -35.01
C THR A 240 17.29 -8.27 -35.18
N LYS A 241 16.82 -8.75 -36.34
CA LYS A 241 16.81 -10.19 -36.66
C LYS A 241 18.13 -10.76 -37.19
N ASN A 242 19.14 -9.94 -37.45
CA ASN A 242 20.45 -10.41 -37.91
C ASN A 242 21.56 -9.52 -37.34
N THR A 243 22.09 -9.89 -36.17
CA THR A 243 23.52 -9.89 -35.81
C THR A 243 23.67 -10.23 -34.32
N HIS A 244 24.45 -11.27 -34.05
CA HIS A 244 25.00 -11.55 -32.74
C HIS A 244 26.02 -10.47 -32.41
N GLU A 245 25.74 -9.60 -31.43
CA GLU A 245 26.77 -9.03 -30.54
C GLU A 245 26.11 -8.29 -29.36
N SER A 246 26.56 -8.64 -28.17
CA SER A 246 26.03 -8.19 -26.89
C SER A 246 26.63 -6.84 -26.47
N VAL A 247 25.82 -5.78 -26.46
CA VAL A 247 26.10 -4.58 -25.65
C VAL A 247 24.81 -4.08 -25.00
N SER A 248 24.86 -3.91 -23.68
CA SER A 248 23.76 -3.46 -22.83
C SER A 248 23.19 -2.09 -23.26
N PRO A 249 21.85 -1.92 -23.33
CA PRO A 249 21.18 -0.64 -23.66
C PRO A 249 21.52 0.52 -22.72
N ARG A 250 22.12 0.26 -21.56
CA ARG A 250 22.38 1.27 -20.52
C ARG A 250 23.52 2.24 -20.88
N THR A 251 24.42 1.88 -21.79
CA THR A 251 25.60 2.70 -22.13
C THR A 251 25.31 3.74 -23.22
N LYS A 252 24.27 3.55 -24.04
CA LYS A 252 23.90 4.53 -25.08
C LYS A 252 23.04 5.70 -24.56
N LEU A 253 22.39 5.54 -23.42
CA LEU A 253 21.53 6.59 -22.83
C LEU A 253 22.34 7.65 -22.05
N LEU A 254 23.50 7.28 -21.50
CA LEU A 254 24.35 8.19 -20.72
C LEU A 254 25.15 9.18 -21.59
N GLY A 255 25.40 8.87 -22.87
CA GLY A 255 26.05 9.79 -23.80
C GLY A 255 25.17 10.94 -24.30
N ALA A 256 23.84 10.81 -24.20
CA ALA A 256 22.89 11.81 -24.70
C ALA A 256 22.51 12.90 -23.68
N ILE A 257 22.83 12.70 -22.40
CA ILE A 257 22.49 13.65 -21.31
C ILE A 257 23.54 14.76 -21.16
N GLN A 258 24.70 14.63 -21.80
CA GLN A 258 25.83 15.58 -21.64
C GLN A 258 25.87 16.73 -22.67
N ASN A 259 24.83 16.96 -23.49
CA ASN A 259 24.85 18.06 -24.46
C ASN A 259 23.49 18.78 -24.58
N PRO A 260 23.25 19.85 -23.80
CA PRO A 260 21.96 20.55 -23.73
C PRO A 260 21.73 21.58 -24.84
N SER A 261 22.46 21.50 -25.96
CA SER A 261 22.46 22.54 -26.99
C SER A 261 21.38 22.39 -28.08
N LYS A 262 20.42 21.46 -27.95
CA LYS A 262 19.31 21.32 -28.91
C LYS A 262 18.02 21.97 -28.38
N PRO A 263 17.49 23.02 -29.05
CA PRO A 263 16.26 23.72 -28.64
C PRO A 263 15.05 22.81 -28.43
N ALA A 264 14.96 21.72 -29.21
CA ALA A 264 13.86 20.77 -29.16
C ALA A 264 13.71 20.01 -27.82
N LEU A 265 14.82 19.73 -27.11
CA LEU A 265 14.76 19.01 -25.83
C LEU A 265 14.33 19.90 -24.66
N ARG A 266 14.56 21.21 -24.77
CA ARG A 266 14.16 22.20 -23.75
C ARG A 266 12.65 22.39 -23.73
N ASN A 267 12.00 22.30 -24.89
CA ASN A 267 10.54 22.41 -25.00
C ASN A 267 9.84 21.19 -24.39
N VAL A 268 10.34 19.96 -24.65
CA VAL A 268 9.78 18.73 -24.06
C VAL A 268 9.83 18.74 -22.53
N HIS A 269 10.93 19.24 -21.94
CA HIS A 269 11.04 19.32 -20.48
C HIS A 269 10.05 20.33 -19.87
N ASN A 270 9.87 21.48 -20.52
CA ASN A 270 8.90 22.49 -20.09
C ASN A 270 7.45 22.02 -20.24
N ASP A 271 7.14 21.27 -21.31
CA ASP A 271 5.81 20.72 -21.54
C ASP A 271 5.48 19.62 -20.53
N LEU A 272 6.45 18.78 -20.18
CA LEU A 272 6.28 17.76 -19.13
C LEU A 272 6.05 18.40 -17.75
N ALA A 273 6.85 19.41 -17.39
CA ALA A 273 6.69 20.14 -16.14
C ALA A 273 5.31 20.83 -16.05
N ARG A 274 4.83 21.40 -17.18
CA ARG A 274 3.50 22.02 -17.25
C ARG A 274 2.38 20.99 -17.11
N ALA A 275 2.54 19.79 -17.69
CA ALA A 275 1.57 18.70 -17.54
C ALA A 275 1.49 18.18 -16.09
N GLU A 276 2.64 18.06 -15.41
CA GLU A 276 2.71 17.70 -13.99
C GLU A 276 2.05 18.76 -13.09
N GLU A 277 2.29 20.04 -13.37
CA GLU A 277 1.66 21.15 -12.64
C GLU A 277 0.13 21.15 -12.81
N LEU A 278 -0.37 20.95 -14.03
CA LEU A 278 -1.80 20.87 -14.31
C LEU A 278 -2.46 19.67 -13.61
N THR A 279 -1.78 18.51 -13.62
CA THR A 279 -2.26 17.31 -12.92
C THR A 279 -2.32 17.53 -11.40
N THR A 280 -1.30 18.19 -10.84
CA THR A 280 -1.24 18.54 -9.41
C THR A 280 -2.33 19.54 -9.00
N ARG A 281 -2.61 20.54 -9.86
CA ARG A 281 -3.71 21.49 -9.64
C ARG A 281 -5.08 20.81 -9.69
N ALA A 282 -5.30 19.93 -10.67
CA ALA A 282 -6.58 19.21 -10.82
C ALA A 282 -6.85 18.30 -9.61
N THR A 283 -5.85 17.55 -9.16
CA THR A 283 -5.95 16.68 -7.98
C THR A 283 -6.16 17.47 -6.69
N THR A 284 -5.47 18.60 -6.52
CA THR A 284 -5.68 19.49 -5.36
C THR A 284 -7.09 20.09 -5.35
N ALA A 285 -7.62 20.47 -6.51
CA ALA A 285 -8.98 21.00 -6.63
C ALA A 285 -10.04 19.94 -6.29
N ALA A 286 -9.87 18.71 -6.79
CA ALA A 286 -10.76 17.59 -6.46
C ALA A 286 -10.78 17.30 -4.95
N PHE A 287 -9.60 17.27 -4.29
CA PHE A 287 -9.52 17.02 -2.85
C PHE A 287 -10.19 18.14 -2.01
N LYS A 288 -10.08 19.40 -2.45
CA LYS A 288 -10.79 20.52 -1.82
C LYS A 288 -12.30 20.40 -1.97
N GLN A 289 -12.77 19.93 -3.12
CA GLN A 289 -14.19 19.72 -3.37
C GLN A 289 -14.76 18.58 -2.52
N GLU A 290 -14.07 17.44 -2.45
CA GLU A 290 -14.46 16.30 -1.60
C GLU A 290 -14.51 16.71 -0.11
N ARG A 291 -13.52 17.48 0.36
CA ARG A 291 -13.52 17.98 1.74
C ARG A 291 -14.71 18.90 2.02
N LYS A 292 -15.02 19.81 1.09
CA LYS A 292 -16.17 20.72 1.23
C LYS A 292 -17.48 19.93 1.26
N GLN A 293 -17.60 18.89 0.44
CA GLN A 293 -18.76 18.01 0.45
C GLN A 293 -18.89 17.25 1.78
N ALA A 294 -17.79 16.71 2.31
CA ALA A 294 -17.80 16.01 3.60
C ALA A 294 -18.13 16.95 4.78
N GLU A 295 -17.69 18.21 4.74
CA GLU A 295 -18.06 19.24 5.72
C GLU A 295 -19.57 19.56 5.64
N THR A 296 -20.14 19.70 4.43
CA THR A 296 -21.59 19.90 4.25
C THR A 296 -22.40 18.68 4.69
N GLU A 297 -21.98 17.46 4.36
CA GLU A 297 -22.64 16.23 4.82
C GLU A 297 -22.61 16.09 6.35
N LYS A 298 -21.52 16.53 6.97
CA LYS A 298 -21.39 16.55 8.43
C LYS A 298 -22.36 17.57 9.07
N GLU A 299 -22.47 18.78 8.52
CA GLU A 299 -23.42 19.79 9.00
C GLU A 299 -24.86 19.29 8.90
N VAL A 300 -25.25 18.69 7.76
CA VAL A 300 -26.58 18.08 7.58
C VAL A 300 -26.83 16.97 8.60
N TYR A 301 -25.83 16.12 8.86
CA TYR A 301 -25.97 15.04 9.85
C TYR A 301 -26.14 15.57 11.27
N GLU A 302 -25.40 16.62 11.65
CA GLU A 302 -25.50 17.27 12.97
C GLU A 302 -26.87 17.96 13.15
N ASP A 303 -27.41 18.59 12.11
CA ASP A 303 -28.75 19.21 12.12
C ASP A 303 -29.89 18.18 12.22
N GLU A 304 -29.76 17.03 11.55
CA GLU A 304 -30.76 15.95 11.60
C GLU A 304 -30.75 15.18 12.94
N HIS A 305 -29.65 15.24 13.71
CA HIS A 305 -29.46 14.45 14.92
C HIS A 305 -29.07 15.31 16.15
N PRO A 306 -29.88 16.29 16.55
CA PRO A 306 -29.55 17.23 17.63
C PRO A 306 -29.42 16.55 19.01
N GLU A 307 -29.94 15.34 19.17
CA GLU A 307 -29.85 14.57 20.42
C GLU A 307 -28.47 13.97 20.70
N LEU A 308 -27.56 13.96 19.72
CA LEU A 308 -26.21 13.39 19.88
C LEU A 308 -25.17 14.35 20.51
N ASP A 309 -25.46 15.65 20.67
CA ASP A 309 -24.44 16.66 21.10
C ASP A 309 -24.45 17.01 22.61
N THR A 310 -25.30 16.41 23.46
CA THR A 310 -25.54 17.01 24.80
C THR A 310 -25.19 16.21 26.06
N LYS A 311 -24.48 15.06 26.04
CA LYS A 311 -24.25 14.35 27.32
C LYS A 311 -22.86 13.97 27.79
N ASP A 312 -21.79 14.03 26.98
CA ASP A 312 -20.45 13.71 27.49
C ASP A 312 -19.35 14.47 26.74
N LYS A 313 -19.30 15.80 26.87
CA LYS A 313 -18.05 16.53 26.59
C LYS A 313 -17.15 16.35 27.82
N PRO A 314 -16.05 15.58 27.74
CA PRO A 314 -15.17 15.41 28.90
C PRO A 314 -14.59 16.77 29.28
N THR A 315 -14.78 17.16 30.54
CA THR A 315 -14.06 18.27 31.14
C THR A 315 -12.56 18.01 30.99
N ALA A 316 -11.87 18.92 30.31
CA ALA A 316 -10.44 18.88 30.11
C ALA A 316 -9.71 18.78 31.46
N PHE A 317 -8.90 17.74 31.61
CA PHE A 317 -7.83 17.61 32.60
C PHE A 317 -6.51 17.49 31.87
#